data_AF-Q0CHK0-F1
#
_entry.id   AF-Q0CHK0-F1
#
_cell.length_a   1.000
_cell.length_b   1.000
_cell.length_c   1.000
_cell.angle_alpha   90.00
_cell.angle_beta   90.00
_cell.angle_gamma   90.00
#
_symmetry.space_group_name_H-M   'P 1'
#
loop_
_entity.id
_entity.type
_entity.pdbx_description
1 polymer ?
#
loop_
_entity_poly.entity_id
_entity_poly.type
_entity_poly.pdbx_seq_one_letter_code
_entity_poly.pdbx_strand_id
1 'polypeptide(L)'
;MEFSFLLNSCLDIFDIRQKQTSVDQELGLLHAFDERLAAYGWLTTTGVKLLVIVDFLGQPSRTSDEESRLPTGSSIKESDLKPVFRALQAAYIQLLQNPFYSPDDHTPAAQAGASAPSSMRVTDQKFISEVKRIGETWAPGMSSF
;
A
#
# COMPACT_ATOMS: atom_id res chain seq x y z
N MET A 1 5.06 10.25 -16.17
CA MET A 1 6.20 9.30 -16.21
C MET A 1 6.79 9.37 -14.81
N GLU A 2 6.79 8.37 -13.93
CA GLU A 2 7.08 6.95 -14.13
C GLU A 2 6.53 6.05 -12.99
N PHE A 3 5.35 6.34 -12.43
CA PHE A 3 4.83 5.54 -11.30
C PHE A 3 4.71 4.04 -11.62
N SER A 4 4.40 3.69 -12.86
CA SER A 4 4.38 2.29 -13.34
C SER A 4 5.77 1.66 -13.36
N PHE A 5 6.84 2.40 -13.65
CA PHE A 5 8.22 1.88 -13.63
C PHE A 5 8.66 1.62 -12.18
N LEU A 6 8.37 2.56 -11.28
CA LEU A 6 8.64 2.41 -9.84
C LEU A 6 7.91 1.22 -9.26
N LEU A 7 6.63 1.05 -9.62
CA LEU A 7 5.82 -0.09 -9.21
C LEU A 7 6.42 -1.40 -9.72
N ASN A 8 6.82 -1.44 -11.00
CA ASN A 8 7.42 -2.63 -11.59
C ASN A 8 8.75 -2.99 -10.91
N SER A 9 9.61 -2.01 -10.61
CA SER A 9 10.84 -2.25 -9.86
C SER A 9 10.59 -2.78 -8.44
N CYS A 10 9.51 -2.33 -7.78
CA CYS A 10 9.14 -2.88 -6.48
C CYS A 10 8.72 -4.36 -6.57
N LEU A 11 8.12 -4.80 -7.68
CA LEU A 11 7.72 -6.20 -7.87
C LEU A 11 8.93 -7.15 -7.87
N ASP A 12 10.05 -6.74 -8.48
CA ASP A 12 11.29 -7.54 -8.44
C ASP A 12 11.78 -7.72 -7.00
N ILE A 13 11.62 -6.71 -6.15
CA ILE A 13 12.00 -6.77 -4.72
C ILE A 13 11.06 -7.70 -3.94
N PHE A 14 9.76 -7.69 -4.25
CA PHE A 14 8.82 -8.67 -3.68
C PHE A 14 9.29 -10.10 -3.96
N ASP A 15 9.65 -10.40 -5.21
CA ASP A 15 10.03 -11.75 -5.62
C ASP A 15 11.37 -12.18 -5.00
N ILE A 16 12.33 -11.26 -4.85
CA ILE A 16 13.62 -11.52 -4.19
C ILE A 16 13.46 -11.74 -2.68
N ARG A 17 12.61 -10.95 -2.02
CA ARG A 17 12.48 -10.96 -0.54
C ARG A 17 11.39 -11.91 -0.03
N GLN A 18 10.54 -12.44 -0.91
CA GLN A 18 9.50 -13.39 -0.56
C GLN A 18 10.11 -14.63 0.08
N LYS A 19 9.68 -14.93 1.31
CA LYS A 19 10.02 -16.17 2.03
C LYS A 19 8.84 -17.13 1.91
N GLN A 20 9.11 -18.43 1.97
CA GLN A 20 8.04 -19.42 2.08
C GLN A 20 7.65 -19.56 3.55
N THR A 21 6.58 -18.86 3.95
CA THR A 21 6.07 -18.89 5.33
C THR A 21 4.55 -18.99 5.32
N SER A 22 3.97 -19.55 6.37
CA SER A 22 2.51 -19.65 6.55
C SER A 22 1.86 -18.41 7.16
N VAL A 23 2.61 -17.30 7.26
CA VAL A 23 2.15 -16.04 7.86
C VAL A 23 2.37 -14.91 6.86
N ASP A 24 1.56 -13.86 6.98
CA ASP A 24 1.78 -12.62 6.23
C ASP A 24 3.20 -12.08 6.48
N GLN A 25 3.80 -11.55 5.42
CA GLN A 25 5.18 -11.09 5.42
C GLN A 25 5.25 -9.57 5.28
N GLU A 26 5.81 -8.96 6.30
CA GLU A 26 6.24 -7.58 6.27
C GLU A 26 7.61 -7.52 5.55
N LEU A 27 7.65 -6.89 4.36
CA LEU A 27 8.88 -6.73 3.60
C LEU A 27 9.58 -5.38 3.88
N GLY A 28 8.88 -4.50 4.60
CA GLY A 28 9.36 -3.19 5.00
C GLY A 28 9.60 -2.26 3.82
N LEU A 29 10.60 -1.39 3.98
CA LEU A 29 11.04 -0.47 2.93
C LEU A 29 11.53 -1.26 1.71
N LEU A 30 10.81 -1.14 0.60
CA LEU A 30 11.21 -1.71 -0.69
C LEU A 30 12.16 -0.76 -1.42
N HIS A 31 11.76 0.51 -1.53
CA HIS A 31 12.51 1.51 -2.27
C HIS A 31 12.31 2.90 -1.68
N ALA A 32 13.39 3.64 -1.45
CA ALA A 32 13.35 5.06 -1.13
C ALA A 32 13.66 5.84 -2.41
N PHE A 33 12.67 6.59 -2.91
CA PHE A 33 12.81 7.40 -4.11
C PHE A 33 13.33 8.78 -3.72
N ASP A 34 14.63 8.96 -3.96
CA ASP A 34 15.35 10.18 -3.63
C ASP A 34 15.15 10.53 -2.15
N GLU A 35 14.59 11.70 -1.84
CA GLU A 35 14.28 12.14 -0.46
C GLU A 35 12.78 12.34 -0.19
N ARG A 36 11.92 12.12 -1.19
CA ARG A 36 10.53 12.58 -1.15
C ARG A 36 9.54 11.44 -0.93
N LEU A 37 9.75 10.30 -1.59
CA LEU A 37 8.81 9.18 -1.53
C LEU A 37 9.50 7.92 -1.00
N ALA A 38 8.81 7.12 -0.19
CA ALA A 38 9.23 5.75 0.12
C ALA A 38 8.12 4.75 -0.15
N ALA A 39 8.47 3.64 -0.78
CA ALA A 39 7.62 2.49 -1.00
C ALA A 39 7.86 1.43 0.08
N TYR A 40 6.76 0.96 0.67
CA TYR A 40 6.73 -0.10 1.67
C TYR A 40 5.86 -1.26 1.18
N GLY A 41 6.29 -2.48 1.48
CA GLY A 41 5.69 -3.70 0.96
C GLY A 41 5.17 -4.63 2.05
N TRP A 42 4.01 -5.22 1.77
CA TRP A 42 3.44 -6.30 2.57
C TRP A 42 2.90 -7.39 1.65
N LEU A 43 3.30 -8.64 1.91
CA LEU A 43 2.86 -9.81 1.16
C LEU A 43 1.95 -10.66 2.03
N THR A 44 0.72 -10.87 1.58
CA THR A 44 -0.23 -11.74 2.28
C THR A 44 0.05 -13.22 2.00
N THR A 45 -0.46 -14.12 2.85
CA THR A 45 -0.34 -15.58 2.64
C THR A 45 -1.00 -16.08 1.35
N THR A 46 -1.98 -15.34 0.81
CA THR A 46 -2.66 -15.68 -0.46
C THR A 46 -1.90 -15.17 -1.69
N GLY A 47 -0.76 -14.49 -1.51
CA GLY A 47 0.05 -13.97 -2.60
C GLY A 47 -0.33 -12.56 -3.06
N VAL A 48 -1.29 -11.90 -2.40
CA VAL A 48 -1.62 -10.49 -2.68
C VAL A 48 -0.49 -9.60 -2.15
N LYS A 49 0.07 -8.78 -3.05
CA LYS A 49 1.14 -7.82 -2.78
C LYS A 49 0.53 -6.44 -2.52
N LEU A 50 0.65 -5.94 -1.31
CA LEU A 50 0.21 -4.60 -0.92
C LEU A 50 1.41 -3.65 -0.93
N LEU A 51 1.28 -2.53 -1.64
CA LEU A 51 2.30 -1.49 -1.76
C LEU A 51 1.74 -0.17 -1.23
N VAL A 52 2.43 0.46 -0.29
CA VAL A 52 2.10 1.79 0.23
C VAL A 52 3.26 2.73 -0.10
N ILE A 53 2.95 3.85 -0.73
CA ILE A 53 3.93 4.90 -1.02
C ILE A 53 3.62 6.11 -0.16
N VAL A 54 4.62 6.54 0.61
CA VAL A 54 4.51 7.67 1.55
C VAL A 54 5.31 8.84 0.99
N ASP A 55 4.71 10.03 0.97
CA ASP A 55 5.39 11.30 0.66
C ASP A 55 5.79 12.01 1.95
N PHE A 56 7.08 12.25 2.14
CA PHE A 56 7.65 12.90 3.32
C PHE A 56 7.68 14.44 3.23
N LEU A 57 7.53 15.03 2.04
CA LEU A 57 7.47 16.50 1.89
C LEU A 57 6.04 17.03 2.01
N GLY A 58 5.04 16.21 1.68
CA GLY A 58 3.64 16.59 1.67
C GLY A 58 2.97 16.64 3.05
N GLN A 59 3.64 16.21 4.13
CA GLN A 59 3.05 16.31 5.47
C GLN A 59 3.14 17.75 5.98
N PRO A 60 2.02 18.48 6.12
CA PRO A 60 2.05 19.70 6.92
C PRO A 60 2.42 19.27 8.34
N SER A 61 3.52 19.81 8.86
CA SER A 61 3.87 19.80 10.27
C SER A 61 2.62 20.15 11.10
N ARG A 62 1.86 19.15 11.54
CA ARG A 62 0.72 19.33 12.44
C ARG A 62 1.26 19.44 13.87
N THR A 63 2.06 20.47 14.09
CA THR A 63 2.45 20.92 15.42
C THR A 63 2.50 22.44 15.36
N SER A 64 1.36 23.06 15.65
CA SER A 64 1.38 24.34 16.33
C SER A 64 1.95 24.09 17.72
N ASP A 65 2.94 24.93 18.08
CA ASP A 65 3.31 25.35 19.42
C ASP A 65 4.43 24.61 20.18
N GLU A 66 5.50 25.41 20.37
CA GLU A 66 6.40 25.52 21.54
C GLU A 66 7.63 24.60 21.62
N GLU A 67 8.70 25.10 21.00
CA GLU A 67 10.04 25.22 21.59
C GLU A 67 10.72 23.95 22.14
N SER A 68 11.27 23.12 21.26
CA SER A 68 12.50 22.36 21.55
C SER A 68 13.25 21.96 20.28
N ARG A 69 14.27 22.78 19.96
CA ARG A 69 15.53 22.48 19.26
C ARG A 69 15.56 21.22 18.36
N LEU A 70 15.63 21.50 17.04
CA LEU A 70 15.99 20.63 15.90
C LEU A 70 14.90 19.64 15.44
N PRO A 71 14.17 19.90 14.34
CA PRO A 71 13.35 18.88 13.70
C PRO A 71 14.22 18.13 12.69
N THR A 72 15.12 17.28 13.17
CA THR A 72 15.82 16.33 12.29
C THR A 72 14.85 15.20 11.97
N GLY A 73 14.07 15.38 10.90
CA GLY A 73 13.36 14.33 10.14
C GLY A 73 12.42 13.44 10.95
N SER A 74 11.11 13.63 10.77
CA SER A 74 10.09 12.63 11.14
C SER A 74 10.32 11.33 10.36
N SER A 75 11.24 10.49 10.86
CA SER A 75 11.54 9.19 10.27
C SER A 75 10.39 8.25 10.63
N ILE A 76 9.47 8.08 9.68
CA ILE A 76 8.35 7.15 9.80
C ILE A 76 8.93 5.76 10.02
N LYS A 77 8.57 5.13 11.13
CA LYS A 77 9.05 3.78 11.45
C LYS A 77 8.20 2.78 10.68
N GLU A 78 8.80 1.67 10.28
CA GLU A 78 8.10 0.55 9.65
C GLU A 78 6.92 0.06 10.51
N SER A 79 7.07 0.13 11.84
CA SER A 79 6.01 -0.16 12.81
C SER A 79 4.74 0.68 12.62
N ASP A 80 4.86 1.92 12.13
CA ASP A 80 3.76 2.87 12.00
C ASP A 80 2.89 2.56 10.77
N LEU A 81 3.40 1.73 9.85
CA LEU A 81 2.69 1.31 8.64
C LEU A 81 1.96 -0.02 8.82
N LYS A 82 2.27 -0.80 9.85
CA LYS A 82 1.55 -2.06 10.14
C LYS A 82 0.03 -1.88 10.19
N PRO A 83 -0.50 -0.86 10.90
CA PRO A 83 -1.95 -0.67 10.97
C PRO A 83 -2.57 -0.32 9.61
N VAL A 84 -1.83 0.38 8.75
CA VAL A 84 -2.25 0.70 7.37
C VAL A 84 -2.38 -0.58 6.54
N PHE A 85 -1.34 -1.43 6.55
CA PHE A 85 -1.37 -2.69 5.82
C PHE A 85 -2.49 -3.61 6.31
N ARG A 86 -2.72 -3.67 7.63
CA ARG A 86 -3.84 -4.43 8.21
C ARG A 86 -5.20 -3.88 7.80
N ALA A 87 -5.37 -2.56 7.79
CA ALA A 87 -6.61 -1.92 7.35
C ALA A 87 -6.87 -2.16 5.85
N LEU A 88 -5.84 -2.05 5.01
CA LEU A 88 -5.93 -2.34 3.57
C LEU A 88 -6.27 -3.81 3.31
N GLN A 89 -5.62 -4.74 4.03
CA GLN A 89 -5.92 -6.16 3.97
C GLN A 89 -7.38 -6.44 4.36
N ALA A 90 -7.87 -5.82 5.45
CA ALA A 90 -9.25 -5.96 5.89
C ALA A 90 -10.26 -5.41 4.86
N ALA A 91 -9.98 -4.25 4.26
CA ALA A 91 -10.79 -3.68 3.19
C ALA A 91 -10.84 -4.60 1.96
N TYR A 92 -9.70 -5.20 1.58
CA TYR A 92 -9.63 -6.16 0.47
C TYR A 92 -10.38 -7.46 0.78
N ILE A 93 -10.31 -7.96 2.00
CA ILE A 93 -11.09 -9.12 2.44
C ILE A 93 -12.59 -8.82 2.35
N GLN A 94 -13.04 -7.63 2.78
CA GLN A 94 -14.44 -7.24 2.65
C GLN A 94 -14.91 -7.15 1.20
N LEU A 95 -14.04 -6.70 0.29
CA LEU A 95 -14.31 -6.72 -1.15
C LEU A 95 -14.47 -8.16 -1.65
N LEU A 96 -13.60 -9.08 -1.26
CA LEU A 96 -13.71 -10.50 -1.62
C LEU A 96 -14.93 -11.20 -1.03
N GLN A 97 -15.46 -10.69 0.09
CA GLN A 97 -16.72 -11.18 0.67
C GLN A 97 -17.96 -10.78 -0.14
N ASN A 98 -17.83 -9.92 -1.16
CA ASN A 98 -18.89 -9.62 -2.10
C ASN A 98 -19.03 -10.77 -3.12
N PRO A 99 -20.18 -11.49 -3.15
CA PRO A 99 -20.36 -12.63 -4.06
C PRO A 99 -20.39 -12.24 -5.55
N PHE A 100 -20.53 -10.96 -5.87
CA PHE A 100 -20.52 -10.45 -7.24
C PHE A 100 -19.15 -9.93 -7.67
N TYR A 101 -18.15 -9.94 -6.79
CA TYR A 101 -16.79 -9.53 -7.11
C TYR A 101 -15.95 -10.74 -7.53
N SER A 102 -15.42 -10.70 -8.75
CA SER A 102 -14.50 -11.71 -9.28
C SER A 102 -13.08 -11.13 -9.30
N PRO A 103 -12.14 -11.64 -8.50
CA PRO A 103 -10.75 -11.19 -8.55
C PRO A 103 -10.05 -11.55 -9.87
N ASP A 104 -10.52 -12.60 -10.55
CA ASP A 104 -9.91 -13.12 -11.78
C ASP A 104 -10.09 -12.16 -12.97
N ASP A 105 -11.13 -11.33 -12.95
CA ASP A 105 -11.40 -10.28 -13.94
C ASP A 105 -10.28 -9.24 -14.01
N HIS A 106 -9.44 -9.19 -12.97
CA HIS A 106 -8.31 -8.28 -12.84
C HIS A 106 -6.95 -8.98 -13.00
N THR A 107 -6.91 -10.17 -13.59
CA THR A 107 -5.66 -10.87 -13.89
C THR A 107 -5.20 -10.64 -15.33
N PRO A 108 -3.88 -10.70 -15.62
CA PRO A 108 -3.38 -10.54 -16.98
C PRO A 108 -3.89 -11.64 -17.92
N ALA A 109 -4.14 -12.84 -17.36
CA ALA A 109 -4.67 -13.99 -18.09
C ALA A 109 -6.09 -13.73 -18.62
N ALA A 110 -6.93 -13.02 -17.86
CA ALA A 110 -8.28 -12.67 -18.30
C ALA A 110 -8.29 -11.66 -19.47
N GLN A 111 -7.27 -10.81 -19.58
CA GLN A 111 -7.15 -9.85 -20.69
C GLN A 111 -6.74 -10.48 -22.02
N ALA A 112 -5.95 -11.57 -21.99
CA ALA A 112 -5.49 -12.23 -23.21
C ALA A 112 -6.62 -12.82 -24.05
N GLY A 113 -7.80 -13.06 -23.45
CA GLY A 113 -9.00 -13.56 -24.13
C GLY A 113 -10.07 -12.49 -24.44
N ALA A 114 -9.90 -11.24 -24.00
CA ALA A 114 -10.91 -10.20 -24.11
C ALA A 114 -10.65 -9.25 -25.30
N SER A 115 -11.66 -9.01 -26.13
CA SER A 115 -11.57 -8.14 -27.33
C SER A 115 -11.48 -6.64 -27.03
N ALA A 116 -11.51 -6.24 -25.76
CA ALA A 116 -11.36 -4.86 -25.31
C ALA A 116 -10.49 -4.79 -24.05
N PRO A 117 -9.63 -3.76 -23.90
CA PRO A 117 -8.81 -3.58 -22.71
C PRO A 117 -9.72 -3.20 -21.53
N SER A 118 -10.17 -4.21 -20.77
CA SER A 118 -10.81 -3.96 -19.48
C SER A 118 -9.78 -3.39 -18.52
N SER A 119 -10.13 -2.33 -17.79
CA SER A 119 -9.23 -1.79 -16.78
C SER A 119 -9.02 -2.85 -15.70
N MET A 120 -7.76 -3.27 -15.49
CA MET A 120 -7.31 -4.20 -14.43
C MET A 120 -7.46 -3.62 -13.01
N ARG A 121 -8.33 -2.62 -12.86
CA ARG A 121 -8.51 -1.80 -11.67
C ARG A 121 -9.78 -2.26 -10.96
N VAL A 122 -9.71 -2.33 -9.64
CA VAL A 122 -10.89 -2.47 -8.80
C VAL A 122 -11.79 -1.25 -8.97
N THR A 123 -13.06 -1.47 -9.29
CA THR A 123 -14.06 -0.41 -9.54
C THR A 123 -15.07 -0.24 -8.41
N ASP A 124 -15.03 -1.10 -7.38
CA ASP A 124 -15.93 -1.07 -6.24
C ASP A 124 -15.77 0.23 -5.44
N GLN A 125 -16.85 1.03 -5.39
CA GLN A 125 -16.83 2.35 -4.77
C GLN A 125 -16.65 2.29 -3.26
N LYS A 126 -17.14 1.23 -2.60
CA LYS A 126 -17.01 1.05 -1.16
C LYS A 126 -15.55 0.78 -0.80
N PHE A 127 -14.89 -0.11 -1.54
CA PHE A 127 -13.47 -0.38 -1.40
C PHE A 127 -12.62 0.87 -1.65
N ILE A 128 -12.86 1.59 -2.75
CA ILE A 128 -12.13 2.82 -3.07
C ILE A 128 -12.29 3.88 -1.98
N SER A 129 -13.52 4.05 -1.47
CA SER A 129 -13.81 5.00 -0.38
C SER A 129 -13.09 4.62 0.92
N GLU A 130 -13.02 3.33 1.23
CA GLU A 130 -12.33 2.84 2.42
C GLU A 130 -10.81 2.99 2.32
N VAL A 131 -10.21 2.69 1.16
CA VAL A 131 -8.78 2.93 0.91
C VAL A 131 -8.45 4.42 1.05
N LYS A 132 -9.31 5.29 0.52
CA LYS A 132 -9.16 6.74 0.67
C LYS A 132 -9.26 7.17 2.14
N ARG A 133 -10.25 6.67 2.88
CA ARG A 133 -10.42 6.92 4.32
C ARG A 133 -9.18 6.53 5.10
N ILE A 134 -8.60 5.35 4.83
CA ILE A 134 -7.37 4.87 5.48
C ILE A 134 -6.22 5.86 5.23
N GLY A 135 -6.02 6.28 3.97
CA GLY A 135 -4.95 7.22 3.61
C GLY A 135 -5.12 8.62 4.22
N GLU A 136 -6.36 9.11 4.33
CA GLU A 136 -6.67 10.43 4.93
C GLU A 136 -6.62 10.42 6.46
N THR A 137 -6.96 9.29 7.09
CA THR A 137 -7.00 9.15 8.54
C THR A 137 -5.62 8.82 9.12
N TRP A 138 -4.77 8.15 8.36
CA TRP A 138 -3.46 7.72 8.85
C TRP A 138 -2.52 8.90 9.15
N ALA A 139 -1.89 8.83 10.32
CA ALA A 139 -0.77 9.67 10.70
C ALA A 139 0.32 8.81 11.38
N PRO A 140 1.61 9.18 11.27
CA PRO A 140 2.70 8.48 11.96
C PRO A 140 2.43 8.38 13.47
N GLY A 141 2.62 7.20 14.05
CA GLY A 141 2.36 6.93 15.47
C GLY A 141 0.93 6.47 15.82
N MET A 142 0.00 6.44 14.87
CA MET A 142 -1.31 5.82 15.09
C MET A 142 -1.22 4.29 15.05
N SER A 143 -1.81 3.63 16.04
CA SER A 143 -1.79 2.16 16.19
C SER A 143 -3.07 1.46 15.71
N SER A 144 -4.16 2.18 15.43
CA SER A 144 -5.44 1.64 14.95
C SER A 144 -6.34 2.69 14.29
N PHE A 145 -7.22 2.27 13.37
CA PHE A 145 -8.27 3.09 12.72
C PHE A 145 -9.60 2.34 12.65
#